data_AF-A0A7C2ZA92-F1
#
_entry.id   AF-A0A7C2ZA92-F1
#
_cell.length_a   1.000
_cell.length_b   1.000
_cell.length_c   1.000
_cell.angle_alpha   90.00
_cell.angle_beta   90.00
_cell.angle_gamma   90.00
#
_symmetry.space_group_name_H-M   'P 1'
#
loop_
_entity.id
_entity.type
_entity.pdbx_description
1 polymer ?
#
loop_
_entity_poly.entity_id
_entity_poly.type
_entity_poly.pdbx_seq_one_letter_code
_entity_poly.pdbx_strand_id
1 'polypeptide(L)'
;MRRAKIIATVGPATMDEEKLRAILQAGVDIVRVNCSHGTAEQHRRIAETVRTLADELNKPVGLLWDLQGPRLRVATLPEPLLLPEGAEVVLGSPPPPADLSESQIFLPVEAPYLATAVKTGTRILVDDGRIELLTLQTDGERVTCRVVRGGLVKEHKGINIPGAKLAVPILSEEDLADLRNGLHAGADFIALSFVRSAEDIELLRNAIQAHGADVPIIAKLERPEALERLNEILKAADGVMVARGDLGVELPPEEVPLAQKRIIAEANRQFVPVITATQMLESMVDSPRPTRAEASDVANAVLDGSDALMLSGETAVGKYPVEAVTMMHRIICAAETPSLQQKPVYEGRGEGEESIAHAVSDAACLAAADVGAKAIVVFTQTGSTALFVSKRRPVAPIIAFTPDERVQRRLSLLWGVMPHCLPFTDSTDELIRLMDERLEAEGIARKGDIVVIVAGIPLSARGRANFLKVHIVGTSE
;
A
#
# COMPACT_ATOMS: atom_id res chain seq x y z
N MET A 1 -18.36 3.31 12.58
CA MET A 1 -17.95 3.42 11.17
C MET A 1 -16.47 3.17 11.11
N ARG A 2 -16.02 2.32 10.18
CA ARG A 2 -14.61 1.95 10.05
C ARG A 2 -13.75 3.14 9.59
N ARG A 3 -12.56 3.33 10.16
CA ARG A 3 -11.62 4.40 9.78
C ARG A 3 -10.47 3.90 8.91
N ALA A 4 -9.74 2.89 9.34
CA ALA A 4 -8.64 2.28 8.61
C ALA A 4 -9.15 1.55 7.37
N LYS A 5 -8.42 1.71 6.27
CA LYS A 5 -8.81 1.28 4.94
C LYS A 5 -8.44 -0.17 4.70
N ILE A 6 -9.14 -0.81 3.77
CA ILE A 6 -8.88 -2.20 3.35
C ILE A 6 -8.48 -2.16 1.90
N ILE A 7 -7.32 -2.71 1.63
CA ILE A 7 -6.83 -2.96 0.28
C ILE A 7 -6.97 -4.46 0.02
N ALA A 8 -7.58 -4.84 -1.10
CA ALA A 8 -7.67 -6.24 -1.52
C ALA A 8 -6.94 -6.44 -2.84
N THR A 9 -6.10 -7.47 -2.89
CA THR A 9 -5.46 -7.89 -4.14
C THR A 9 -6.46 -8.71 -4.95
N VAL A 10 -6.71 -8.31 -6.19
CA VAL A 10 -7.55 -9.08 -7.12
C VAL A 10 -6.70 -10.11 -7.84
N GLY A 11 -7.21 -11.34 -7.90
CA GLY A 11 -6.61 -12.46 -8.60
C GLY A 11 -7.65 -13.49 -9.01
N PRO A 12 -7.25 -14.72 -9.37
CA PRO A 12 -8.16 -15.77 -9.83
C PRO A 12 -9.41 -16.02 -8.97
N ALA A 13 -9.33 -15.84 -7.65
CA ALA A 13 -10.46 -16.06 -6.74
C ALA A 13 -11.51 -14.93 -6.72
N THR A 14 -11.19 -13.77 -7.29
CA THR A 14 -12.04 -12.56 -7.27
C THR A 14 -12.06 -11.81 -8.60
N MET A 15 -11.69 -12.49 -9.69
CA MET A 15 -11.61 -11.87 -11.02
C MET A 15 -12.98 -11.85 -11.72
N ASP A 16 -13.93 -12.67 -11.28
CA ASP A 16 -15.31 -12.61 -11.74
C ASP A 16 -16.06 -11.44 -11.08
N GLU A 17 -17.03 -10.89 -11.80
CA GLU A 17 -17.76 -9.69 -11.39
C GLU A 17 -18.56 -9.90 -10.09
N GLU A 18 -19.13 -11.09 -9.88
CA GLU A 18 -19.95 -11.38 -8.69
C GLU A 18 -19.09 -11.37 -7.42
N LYS A 19 -17.94 -12.06 -7.44
CA LYS A 19 -17.00 -12.06 -6.32
C LYS A 19 -16.37 -10.69 -6.11
N LEU A 20 -16.00 -9.99 -7.18
CA LEU A 20 -15.47 -8.63 -7.07
C LEU A 20 -16.50 -7.69 -6.42
N ARG A 21 -17.76 -7.71 -6.88
CA ARG A 21 -18.86 -6.96 -6.25
C ARG A 21 -19.02 -7.30 -4.78
N ALA A 22 -18.96 -8.59 -4.43
CA ALA A 22 -19.09 -9.05 -3.05
C ALA A 22 -17.97 -8.52 -2.14
N ILE A 23 -16.70 -8.53 -2.58
CA ILE A 23 -15.61 -7.96 -1.77
C ILE A 23 -15.70 -6.43 -1.64
N LEU A 24 -16.14 -5.73 -2.69
CA LEU A 24 -16.36 -4.29 -2.65
C LEU A 24 -17.47 -3.92 -1.65
N GLN A 25 -18.57 -4.67 -1.63
CA GLN A 25 -19.65 -4.54 -0.66
C GLN A 25 -19.21 -4.90 0.77
N ALA A 26 -18.36 -5.93 0.92
CA ALA A 26 -17.84 -6.35 2.22
C ALA A 26 -16.93 -5.30 2.88
N GLY A 27 -16.36 -4.39 2.09
CA GLY A 27 -15.67 -3.21 2.64
C GLY A 27 -14.32 -2.88 2.02
N VAL A 28 -13.96 -3.40 0.86
CA VAL A 28 -12.72 -2.97 0.17
C VAL A 28 -12.79 -1.49 -0.22
N ASP A 29 -11.75 -0.73 0.06
CA ASP A 29 -11.63 0.70 -0.31
C ASP A 29 -10.70 0.89 -1.53
N ILE A 30 -9.70 0.01 -1.68
CA ILE A 30 -8.74 0.04 -2.78
C ILE A 30 -8.55 -1.38 -3.32
N VAL A 31 -8.57 -1.51 -4.63
CA VAL A 31 -8.19 -2.75 -5.33
C VAL A 31 -6.72 -2.65 -5.75
N ARG A 32 -5.93 -3.64 -5.31
CA ARG A 32 -4.56 -3.83 -5.78
C ARG A 32 -4.54 -4.73 -7.01
N VAL A 33 -3.90 -4.24 -8.06
CA VAL A 33 -3.52 -5.00 -9.25
C VAL A 33 -2.04 -5.31 -9.11
N ASN A 34 -1.70 -6.59 -8.95
CA ASN A 34 -0.33 -7.04 -8.78
C ASN A 34 0.28 -7.40 -10.15
N CYS A 35 1.21 -6.59 -10.65
CA CYS A 35 1.82 -6.80 -11.95
C CYS A 35 2.76 -8.01 -12.01
N SER A 36 3.13 -8.59 -10.86
CA SER A 36 3.93 -9.82 -10.83
C SER A 36 3.22 -11.04 -11.43
N HIS A 37 1.90 -10.95 -11.64
CA HIS A 37 1.06 -12.02 -12.15
C HIS A 37 -0.01 -11.47 -13.10
N GLY A 38 -0.42 -12.31 -14.07
CA GLY A 38 -1.45 -11.96 -15.03
C GLY A 38 -0.91 -11.14 -16.20
N THR A 39 -1.77 -10.90 -17.18
CA THR A 39 -1.42 -10.14 -18.40
C THR A 39 -1.95 -8.71 -18.34
N ALA A 40 -1.34 -7.82 -19.12
CA ALA A 40 -1.79 -6.44 -19.26
C ALA A 40 -3.30 -6.33 -19.61
N GLU A 41 -3.83 -7.28 -20.39
CA GLU A 41 -5.25 -7.36 -20.74
C GLU A 41 -6.13 -7.70 -19.52
N GLN A 42 -5.71 -8.68 -18.72
CA GLN A 42 -6.42 -9.05 -17.49
C GLN A 42 -6.43 -7.88 -16.51
N HIS A 43 -5.30 -7.18 -16.36
CA HIS A 43 -5.20 -6.00 -15.51
C HIS A 43 -6.15 -4.87 -15.95
N ARG A 44 -6.22 -4.58 -17.25
CA ARG A 44 -7.16 -3.57 -17.80
C ARG A 44 -8.62 -3.95 -17.52
N ARG A 45 -8.98 -5.21 -17.74
CA ARG A 45 -10.32 -5.71 -17.44
C ARG A 45 -10.68 -5.58 -15.95
N ILE A 46 -9.73 -5.83 -15.05
CA ILE A 46 -9.93 -5.62 -13.60
C ILE A 46 -10.23 -4.14 -13.35
N ALA A 47 -9.42 -3.23 -13.89
CA ALA A 47 -9.63 -1.79 -13.70
C ALA A 47 -11.02 -1.34 -14.18
N GLU A 48 -11.42 -1.73 -15.40
CA GLU A 48 -12.73 -1.41 -15.97
C GLU A 48 -13.87 -1.93 -15.11
N THR A 49 -13.81 -3.21 -14.71
CA THR A 49 -14.85 -3.85 -13.88
C THR A 49 -14.96 -3.16 -12.52
N VAL A 50 -13.83 -2.81 -11.89
CA VAL A 50 -13.82 -2.07 -10.62
C VAL A 50 -14.48 -0.71 -10.78
N ARG A 51 -14.23 0.02 -11.87
CA ARG A 51 -14.85 1.33 -12.12
C ARG A 51 -16.37 1.20 -12.27
N THR A 52 -16.84 0.29 -13.11
CA THR A 52 -18.28 0.03 -13.28
C THR A 52 -18.95 -0.33 -11.96
N LEU A 53 -18.38 -1.25 -11.19
CA LEU A 53 -18.94 -1.67 -9.91
C LEU A 53 -18.89 -0.55 -8.86
N ALA A 54 -17.84 0.26 -8.84
CA ALA A 54 -17.73 1.41 -7.94
C ALA A 54 -18.86 2.42 -8.18
N ASP A 55 -19.17 2.71 -9.44
CA ASP A 55 -20.25 3.61 -9.83
C ASP A 55 -21.63 3.04 -9.46
N GLU A 56 -21.89 1.76 -9.76
CA GLU A 56 -23.14 1.08 -9.41
C GLU A 56 -23.37 1.00 -7.89
N LEU A 57 -22.30 0.82 -7.12
CA LEU A 57 -22.36 0.77 -5.66
C LEU A 57 -22.33 2.17 -5.02
N ASN A 58 -22.21 3.24 -5.82
CA ASN A 58 -22.01 4.62 -5.37
C ASN A 58 -20.91 4.71 -4.30
N LYS A 59 -19.78 4.05 -4.55
CA LYS A 59 -18.67 3.92 -3.61
C LYS A 59 -17.36 4.21 -4.33
N PRO A 60 -16.58 5.22 -3.90
CA PRO A 60 -15.26 5.45 -4.48
C PRO A 60 -14.32 4.30 -4.13
N VAL A 61 -13.72 3.69 -5.15
CA VAL A 61 -12.73 2.62 -5.00
C VAL A 61 -11.45 3.01 -5.73
N GLY A 62 -10.34 3.06 -4.99
CA GLY A 62 -9.02 3.33 -5.56
C GLY A 62 -8.44 2.13 -6.30
N LEU A 63 -7.58 2.38 -7.29
CA LEU A 63 -6.74 1.37 -7.94
C LEU A 63 -5.27 1.58 -7.56
N LEU A 64 -4.67 0.57 -6.96
CA LEU A 64 -3.24 0.50 -6.64
C LEU A 64 -2.55 -0.44 -7.63
N TRP A 65 -1.72 0.11 -8.51
CA TRP A 65 -0.91 -0.63 -9.47
C TRP A 65 0.43 -0.99 -8.85
N ASP A 66 0.66 -2.26 -8.53
CA ASP A 66 1.86 -2.71 -7.83
C ASP A 66 2.88 -3.30 -8.81
N LEU A 67 3.93 -2.52 -9.09
CA LEU A 67 5.02 -2.89 -9.99
C LEU A 67 5.88 -4.00 -9.36
N GLN A 68 6.34 -4.94 -10.18
CA GLN A 68 7.07 -6.11 -9.71
C GLN A 68 8.43 -5.73 -9.11
N GLY A 69 9.14 -4.79 -9.73
CA GLY A 69 10.51 -4.44 -9.40
C GLY A 69 11.53 -5.55 -9.69
N PRO A 70 12.80 -5.35 -9.34
CA PRO A 70 13.90 -6.23 -9.72
C PRO A 70 13.97 -7.50 -8.84
N ARG A 71 13.01 -8.42 -9.05
CA ARG A 71 12.94 -9.70 -8.33
C ARG A 71 13.77 -10.77 -9.04
N LEU A 72 14.77 -11.32 -8.37
CA LEU A 72 15.48 -12.50 -8.86
C LEU A 72 14.57 -13.72 -8.76
N ARG A 73 14.59 -14.58 -9.78
CA ARG A 73 13.76 -15.78 -9.84
C ARG A 73 14.52 -16.99 -10.35
N VAL A 74 14.05 -18.17 -9.94
CA VAL A 74 14.36 -19.43 -10.59
C VAL A 74 13.79 -19.38 -12.00
N ALA A 75 14.58 -19.78 -13.01
CA ALA A 75 14.10 -19.82 -14.39
C ALA A 75 13.06 -20.93 -14.59
N THR A 76 12.51 -21.04 -15.80
CA THR A 76 11.66 -22.17 -16.20
C THR A 76 12.36 -23.51 -15.92
N LEU A 77 11.63 -24.42 -15.27
CA LEU A 77 12.10 -25.77 -14.96
C LEU A 77 11.17 -26.78 -15.66
N PRO A 78 11.71 -27.80 -16.35
CA PRO A 78 10.87 -28.83 -16.97
C PRO A 78 10.07 -29.61 -15.92
N GLU A 79 10.66 -29.85 -14.75
CA GLU A 79 10.01 -30.44 -13.59
C GLU A 79 10.52 -29.77 -12.30
N PRO A 80 9.75 -29.77 -11.20
CA PRO A 80 10.21 -29.29 -9.92
C PRO A 80 11.52 -29.99 -9.48
N LEU A 81 12.51 -29.21 -9.06
CA LEU A 81 13.85 -29.68 -8.74
C LEU A 81 13.99 -29.89 -7.22
N LEU A 82 14.31 -31.12 -6.79
CA LEU A 82 14.59 -31.40 -5.39
C LEU A 82 16.04 -30.99 -5.07
N LEU A 83 16.22 -30.16 -4.04
CA LEU A 83 17.53 -29.82 -3.47
C LEU A 83 17.70 -30.53 -2.12
N PRO A 84 18.49 -31.63 -2.05
CA PRO A 84 18.75 -32.33 -0.81
C PRO A 84 19.68 -31.52 0.12
N GLU A 85 19.46 -31.59 1.43
CA GLU A 85 20.36 -30.97 2.41
C GLU A 85 21.79 -31.52 2.28
N GLY A 86 22.77 -30.62 2.36
CA GLY A 86 24.19 -30.94 2.22
C GLY A 86 24.68 -31.09 0.78
N ALA A 87 23.80 -31.17 -0.21
CA ALA A 87 24.19 -31.25 -1.62
C ALA A 87 24.86 -29.96 -2.11
N GLU A 88 25.68 -30.10 -3.15
CA GLU A 88 26.23 -28.96 -3.88
C GLU A 88 25.33 -28.61 -5.06
N VAL A 89 24.98 -27.33 -5.17
CA VAL A 89 24.13 -26.77 -6.21
C VAL A 89 24.83 -25.60 -6.88
N VAL A 90 24.82 -25.57 -8.21
CA VAL A 90 25.37 -24.50 -9.03
C VAL A 90 24.22 -23.67 -9.58
N LEU A 91 24.23 -22.37 -9.28
CA LEU A 91 23.27 -21.40 -9.79
C LEU A 91 23.90 -20.63 -10.95
N GLY A 92 23.15 -20.44 -12.03
CA GLY A 92 23.59 -19.65 -13.17
C GLY A 92 22.49 -19.47 -14.22
N SER A 93 22.75 -18.63 -15.22
CA SER A 93 21.85 -18.46 -16.35
C SER A 93 21.75 -19.76 -17.16
N PRO A 94 20.55 -20.13 -17.66
CA PRO A 94 20.41 -21.27 -18.57
C PRO A 94 21.13 -20.99 -19.92
N PRO A 95 21.60 -22.03 -20.64
CA PRO A 95 21.51 -23.47 -20.33
C PRO A 95 22.52 -23.96 -19.26
N PRO A 96 22.38 -25.20 -18.74
CA PRO A 96 23.36 -25.78 -17.82
C PRO A 96 24.77 -25.79 -18.42
N PRO A 97 25.81 -25.53 -17.61
CA PRO A 97 27.18 -25.47 -18.10
C PRO A 97 27.69 -26.87 -18.48
N ALA A 98 28.51 -26.95 -19.54
CA ALA A 98 29.00 -28.22 -20.07
C ALA A 98 30.02 -28.93 -19.15
N ASP A 99 30.67 -28.18 -18.26
CA ASP A 99 31.64 -28.65 -17.26
C ASP A 99 31.00 -29.00 -15.92
N LEU A 100 29.66 -29.03 -15.81
CA LEU A 100 28.96 -29.44 -14.59
C LEU A 100 29.27 -30.91 -14.26
N SER A 101 29.76 -31.18 -13.05
CA SER A 101 30.02 -32.56 -12.63
C SER A 101 28.71 -33.33 -12.44
N GLU A 102 28.73 -34.66 -12.63
CA GLU A 102 27.56 -35.52 -12.42
C GLU A 102 27.01 -35.47 -10.97
N SER A 103 27.84 -35.07 -10.01
CA SER A 103 27.46 -34.93 -8.60
C SER A 103 26.84 -33.57 -8.24
N GLN A 104 26.87 -32.59 -9.14
CA GLN A 104 26.34 -31.24 -8.90
C GLN A 104 24.95 -31.09 -9.48
N ILE A 105 24.07 -30.42 -8.72
CA ILE A 105 22.75 -30.04 -9.19
C ILE A 105 22.83 -28.66 -9.84
N PHE A 106 22.28 -28.46 -11.02
CA PHE A 106 22.17 -27.13 -11.62
C PHE A 106 20.78 -26.53 -11.36
N LEU A 107 20.76 -25.33 -10.78
CA LEU A 107 19.55 -24.55 -10.59
C LEU A 107 19.60 -23.32 -11.53
N PRO A 108 18.84 -23.31 -12.64
CA PRO A 108 18.83 -22.18 -13.54
C PRO A 108 18.13 -20.97 -12.91
N VAL A 109 18.69 -19.79 -13.10
CA VAL A 109 18.16 -18.54 -12.53
C VAL A 109 18.10 -17.43 -13.59
N GLU A 110 17.09 -16.57 -13.47
CA GLU A 110 16.94 -15.35 -14.27
C GLU A 110 17.68 -14.20 -13.59
N ALA A 111 19.02 -14.32 -13.52
CA ALA A 111 19.82 -13.43 -12.70
C ALA A 111 21.25 -13.25 -13.23
N PRO A 112 21.47 -12.48 -14.31
CA PRO A 112 22.80 -12.25 -14.85
C PRO A 112 23.76 -11.59 -13.84
N TYR A 113 23.22 -10.94 -12.80
CA TYR A 113 23.98 -10.26 -11.76
C TYR A 113 24.12 -11.08 -10.45
N LEU A 114 23.66 -12.33 -10.41
CA LEU A 114 23.70 -13.13 -9.19
C LEU A 114 25.15 -13.31 -8.69
N ALA A 115 26.05 -13.66 -9.59
CA ALA A 115 27.44 -13.97 -9.27
C ALA A 115 28.24 -12.77 -8.75
N THR A 116 27.85 -11.55 -9.13
CA THR A 116 28.45 -10.29 -8.66
C THR A 116 27.81 -9.77 -7.36
N ALA A 117 26.61 -10.24 -7.02
CA ALA A 117 25.91 -9.86 -5.80
C ALA A 117 26.32 -10.65 -4.56
N VAL A 118 27.04 -11.77 -4.73
CA VAL A 118 27.37 -12.70 -3.64
C VAL A 118 28.87 -12.83 -3.42
N LYS A 119 29.24 -13.23 -2.21
CA LYS A 119 30.60 -13.64 -1.84
C LYS A 119 30.55 -14.97 -1.09
N THR A 120 31.69 -15.63 -0.92
CA THR A 120 31.77 -16.82 -0.06
C THR A 120 31.17 -16.54 1.32
N GLY A 121 30.28 -17.42 1.77
CA GLY A 121 29.53 -17.29 3.01
C GLY A 121 28.21 -16.51 2.92
N THR A 122 27.89 -15.90 1.77
CA THR A 122 26.58 -15.28 1.54
C THR A 122 25.47 -16.33 1.58
N ARG A 123 24.34 -16.00 2.20
CA ARG A 123 23.13 -16.83 2.18
C ARG A 123 22.27 -16.46 0.98
N ILE A 124 21.76 -17.46 0.28
CA ILE A 124 20.78 -17.31 -0.79
C ILE A 124 19.52 -18.05 -0.36
N LEU A 125 18.41 -17.35 -0.34
CA LEU A 125 17.12 -17.85 0.08
C LEU A 125 16.24 -18.06 -1.16
N VAL A 126 15.57 -19.20 -1.25
CA VAL A 126 14.68 -19.55 -2.37
C VAL A 126 13.29 -19.89 -1.85
N ASP A 127 12.25 -19.48 -2.58
CA ASP A 127 10.83 -19.65 -2.22
C ASP A 127 10.53 -19.04 -0.84
N ASP A 128 10.77 -17.73 -0.72
CA ASP A 128 10.51 -16.92 0.49
C ASP A 128 11.21 -17.49 1.75
N GLY A 129 12.45 -17.97 1.59
CA GLY A 129 13.27 -18.48 2.68
C GLY A 129 13.01 -19.93 3.08
N ARG A 130 12.14 -20.66 2.38
CA ARG A 130 11.90 -22.10 2.64
C ARG A 130 13.13 -22.95 2.36
N ILE A 131 13.92 -22.56 1.36
CA ILE A 131 15.17 -23.22 0.99
C ILE A 131 16.31 -22.23 1.25
N GLU A 132 17.38 -22.73 1.86
CA GLU A 132 18.54 -21.92 2.23
C GLU A 132 19.80 -22.54 1.64
N LEU A 133 20.53 -21.72 0.90
CA LEU A 133 21.79 -22.07 0.28
C LEU A 133 22.90 -21.19 0.87
N LEU A 134 24.10 -21.75 1.00
CA LEU A 134 25.29 -21.04 1.43
C LEU A 134 26.30 -21.01 0.29
N THR A 135 26.64 -19.81 -0.18
CA THR A 135 27.64 -19.62 -1.24
C THR A 135 29.00 -20.15 -0.78
N LEU A 136 29.54 -21.11 -1.52
CA LEU A 136 30.90 -21.63 -1.34
C LEU A 136 31.90 -20.79 -2.15
N GLN A 137 31.59 -20.56 -3.43
CA GLN A 137 32.43 -19.78 -4.34
C GLN A 137 31.60 -19.20 -5.50
N THR A 138 32.16 -18.19 -6.16
CA THR A 138 31.64 -17.56 -7.38
C THR A 138 32.77 -17.41 -8.37
N ASP A 139 32.51 -17.65 -9.65
CA ASP A 139 33.46 -17.45 -10.75
C ASP A 139 33.16 -16.18 -11.58
N GLY A 140 32.21 -15.36 -11.10
CA GLY A 140 31.76 -14.15 -11.79
C GLY A 140 30.57 -14.36 -12.72
N GLU A 141 30.26 -15.60 -13.10
CA GLU A 141 29.08 -15.96 -13.89
C GLU A 141 28.13 -16.90 -13.13
N ARG A 142 28.69 -17.80 -12.32
CA ARG A 142 28.01 -18.88 -11.62
C ARG A 142 28.30 -18.80 -10.13
N VAL A 143 27.38 -19.34 -9.35
CA VAL A 143 27.51 -19.42 -7.90
C VAL A 143 27.38 -20.87 -7.46
N THR A 144 28.46 -21.42 -6.92
CA THR A 144 28.43 -22.75 -6.29
C THR A 144 28.02 -22.59 -4.84
N CYS A 145 26.98 -23.31 -4.43
CA CYS A 145 26.44 -23.26 -3.08
C CYS A 145 26.31 -24.65 -2.47
N ARG A 146 26.30 -24.70 -1.14
CA ARG A 146 25.85 -25.86 -0.38
C ARG A 146 24.42 -25.64 0.08
N VAL A 147 23.57 -26.65 -0.07
CA VAL A 147 22.20 -26.62 0.46
C VAL A 147 22.27 -26.76 1.99
N VAL A 148 21.88 -25.71 2.71
CA VAL A 148 21.78 -25.71 4.17
C VAL A 148 20.44 -26.29 4.60
N ARG A 149 19.36 -25.86 3.93
CA ARG A 149 18.00 -26.36 4.12
C ARG A 149 17.40 -26.70 2.77
N GLY A 150 17.03 -27.95 2.61
CA GLY A 150 16.59 -28.52 1.35
C GLY A 150 15.10 -28.37 1.11
N GLY A 151 14.66 -28.72 -0.09
CA GLY A 151 13.25 -28.65 -0.47
C GLY A 151 13.01 -28.79 -1.96
N LEU A 152 11.73 -28.84 -2.34
CA LEU A 152 11.32 -28.88 -3.73
C LEU A 152 11.21 -27.46 -4.29
N VAL A 153 12.09 -27.12 -5.24
CA VAL A 153 12.06 -25.85 -5.96
C VAL A 153 11.13 -25.98 -7.17
N LYS A 154 10.26 -24.99 -7.36
CA LYS A 154 9.45 -24.85 -8.58
C LYS A 154 10.02 -23.72 -9.44
N GLU A 155 9.61 -23.69 -10.71
CA GLU A 155 9.95 -22.58 -11.60
C GLU A 155 9.39 -21.24 -11.10
N HIS A 156 10.03 -20.15 -11.52
CA HIS A 156 9.65 -18.76 -11.23
C HIS A 156 9.57 -18.40 -9.73
N LYS A 157 10.13 -19.24 -8.85
CA LYS A 157 10.23 -18.96 -7.43
C LYS A 157 11.22 -17.84 -7.14
N GLY A 158 10.86 -16.95 -6.22
CA GLY A 158 11.69 -15.82 -5.83
C GLY A 158 13.00 -16.27 -5.18
N ILE A 159 14.07 -15.51 -5.46
CA ILE A 159 15.38 -15.65 -4.87
C ILE A 159 15.73 -14.36 -4.14
N ASN A 160 16.15 -14.48 -2.89
CA ASN A 160 16.55 -13.37 -2.04
C ASN A 160 17.99 -13.57 -1.58
N ILE A 161 18.72 -12.47 -1.44
CA ILE A 161 20.12 -12.48 -1.01
C ILE A 161 20.25 -11.44 0.10
N PRO A 162 19.92 -11.82 1.35
CA PRO A 162 19.88 -10.87 2.46
C PRO A 162 21.20 -10.09 2.62
N GLY A 163 21.08 -8.76 2.65
CA GLY A 163 22.21 -7.85 2.80
C GLY A 163 23.11 -7.67 1.58
N ALA A 164 22.75 -8.26 0.42
CA ALA A 164 23.48 -8.03 -0.83
C ALA A 164 22.98 -6.77 -1.55
N LYS A 165 23.93 -5.92 -1.96
CA LYS A 165 23.65 -4.78 -2.83
C LYS A 165 23.53 -5.26 -4.27
N LEU A 166 22.29 -5.48 -4.71
CA LEU A 166 22.02 -5.80 -6.11
C LEU A 166 22.25 -4.57 -6.99
N ALA A 167 23.19 -4.67 -7.92
CA ALA A 167 23.46 -3.64 -8.94
C ALA A 167 22.43 -3.72 -10.09
N VAL A 168 21.15 -3.70 -9.72
CA VAL A 168 20.02 -3.78 -10.65
C VAL A 168 19.27 -2.45 -10.68
N PRO A 169 18.80 -2.02 -11.87
CA PRO A 169 17.85 -0.92 -11.98
C PRO A 169 16.61 -1.20 -11.12
N ILE A 170 16.06 -0.16 -10.49
CA ILE A 170 14.85 -0.28 -9.68
C ILE A 170 13.59 -0.48 -10.54
N LEU A 171 13.64 -0.04 -11.80
CA LEU A 171 12.59 -0.26 -12.81
C LEU A 171 13.17 -1.10 -13.94
N SER A 172 12.58 -2.26 -14.17
CA SER A 172 12.84 -3.09 -15.34
C SER A 172 12.10 -2.57 -16.57
N GLU A 173 12.41 -3.11 -17.76
CA GLU A 173 11.63 -2.83 -18.98
C GLU A 173 10.17 -3.30 -18.83
N GLU A 174 9.95 -4.41 -18.13
CA GLU A 174 8.62 -4.93 -17.80
C GLU A 174 7.87 -3.95 -16.88
N ASP A 175 8.52 -3.44 -15.83
CA ASP A 175 7.91 -2.44 -14.94
C ASP A 175 7.51 -1.16 -15.68
N LEU A 176 8.31 -0.72 -16.67
CA LEU A 176 7.97 0.44 -17.49
C LEU A 176 6.79 0.17 -18.43
N ALA A 177 6.64 -1.06 -18.92
CA ALA A 177 5.49 -1.47 -19.71
C ALA A 177 4.22 -1.55 -18.84
N ASP A 178 4.33 -2.13 -17.65
CA ASP A 178 3.23 -2.23 -16.69
C ASP A 178 2.83 -0.87 -16.12
N LEU A 179 3.78 0.02 -15.89
CA LEU A 179 3.53 1.42 -15.53
C LEU A 179 2.66 2.08 -16.60
N ARG A 180 3.06 1.98 -17.88
CA ARG A 180 2.30 2.55 -19.00
C ARG A 180 0.88 1.98 -19.05
N ASN A 181 0.73 0.67 -18.86
CA ASN A 181 -0.57 0.01 -18.83
C ASN A 181 -1.44 0.54 -17.67
N GLY A 182 -0.88 0.68 -16.47
CA GLY A 182 -1.57 1.22 -15.30
C GLY A 182 -2.00 2.67 -15.45
N LEU A 183 -1.13 3.52 -16.04
CA LEU A 183 -1.47 4.91 -16.33
C LEU A 183 -2.62 5.01 -17.34
N HIS A 184 -2.62 4.18 -18.39
CA HIS A 184 -3.74 4.10 -19.34
C HIS A 184 -5.03 3.57 -18.71
N ALA A 185 -4.92 2.61 -17.80
CA ALA A 185 -6.05 2.04 -17.07
C ALA A 185 -6.62 2.97 -15.98
N GLY A 186 -6.00 4.13 -15.75
CA GLY A 186 -6.44 5.11 -14.76
C GLY A 186 -6.14 4.68 -13.32
N ALA A 187 -4.95 4.12 -13.08
CA ALA A 187 -4.43 3.85 -11.74
C ALA A 187 -4.44 5.11 -10.88
N ASP A 188 -4.90 4.97 -9.63
CA ASP A 188 -4.93 6.09 -8.67
C ASP A 188 -3.63 6.17 -7.85
N PHE A 189 -2.88 5.06 -7.78
CA PHE A 189 -1.60 4.91 -7.09
C PHE A 189 -0.69 3.95 -7.85
N ILE A 190 0.62 4.18 -7.80
CA ILE A 190 1.65 3.23 -8.26
C ILE A 190 2.48 2.79 -7.05
N ALA A 191 2.60 1.49 -6.79
CA ALA A 191 3.51 0.95 -5.78
C ALA A 191 4.84 0.54 -6.43
N LEU A 192 5.95 0.96 -5.81
CA LEU A 192 7.30 0.59 -6.23
C LEU A 192 7.88 -0.44 -5.26
N SER A 193 8.20 -1.62 -5.77
CA SER A 193 8.84 -2.71 -5.02
C SER A 193 10.33 -2.47 -4.79
N PHE A 194 10.87 -3.07 -3.73
CA PHE A 194 12.30 -3.08 -3.39
C PHE A 194 12.97 -1.71 -3.30
N VAL A 195 12.24 -0.68 -2.88
CA VAL A 195 12.78 0.68 -2.71
C VAL A 195 13.94 0.65 -1.72
N ARG A 196 15.04 1.33 -2.07
CA ARG A 196 16.24 1.47 -1.22
C ARG A 196 16.49 2.92 -0.83
N SER A 197 15.97 3.87 -1.59
CA SER A 197 16.28 5.29 -1.41
C SER A 197 15.26 6.27 -1.98
N ALA A 198 15.42 7.56 -1.67
CA ALA A 198 14.65 8.62 -2.28
C ALA A 198 14.87 8.72 -3.81
N GLU A 199 16.08 8.43 -4.30
CA GLU A 199 16.36 8.47 -5.73
C GLU A 199 15.55 7.43 -6.52
N ASP A 200 15.28 6.26 -5.93
CA ASP A 200 14.42 5.24 -6.53
C ASP A 200 12.99 5.79 -6.77
N ILE A 201 12.48 6.61 -5.84
CA ILE A 201 11.16 7.27 -5.96
C ILE A 201 11.17 8.33 -7.07
N GLU A 202 12.21 9.16 -7.13
CA GLU A 202 12.35 10.19 -8.16
C GLU A 202 12.49 9.59 -9.56
N LEU A 203 13.14 8.43 -9.71
CA LEU A 203 13.19 7.71 -10.98
C LEU A 203 11.79 7.33 -11.47
N LEU A 204 10.95 6.77 -10.61
CA LEU A 204 9.57 6.45 -10.96
C LEU A 204 8.73 7.71 -11.21
N ARG A 205 8.91 8.77 -10.40
CA ARG A 205 8.23 10.06 -10.58
C ARG A 205 8.51 10.66 -11.96
N ASN A 206 9.76 10.65 -12.38
CA ASN A 206 10.17 11.09 -13.71
C ASN A 206 9.55 10.22 -14.82
N ALA A 207 9.49 8.89 -14.63
CA ALA A 207 8.86 7.99 -15.59
C ALA A 207 7.34 8.23 -15.74
N ILE A 208 6.65 8.53 -14.65
CA ILE A 208 5.23 8.92 -14.64
C ILE A 208 5.05 10.26 -15.37
N GLN A 209 5.86 11.27 -15.05
CA GLN A 209 5.79 12.60 -15.65
C GLN A 209 6.12 12.60 -17.15
N ALA A 210 7.01 11.71 -17.60
CA ALA A 210 7.31 11.52 -19.03
C ALA A 210 6.07 11.10 -19.85
N HIS A 211 5.04 10.54 -19.19
CA HIS A 211 3.75 10.22 -19.79
C HIS A 211 2.69 11.30 -19.58
N GLY A 212 3.06 12.47 -19.05
CA GLY A 212 2.13 13.57 -18.76
C GLY A 212 1.15 13.27 -17.62
N ALA A 213 1.45 12.29 -16.77
CA ALA A 213 0.64 11.90 -15.63
C ALA A 213 1.23 12.43 -14.32
N ASP A 214 0.37 12.49 -13.29
CA ASP A 214 0.74 12.87 -11.92
C ASP A 214 0.00 11.92 -10.98
N VAL A 215 0.59 10.76 -10.69
CA VAL A 215 0.01 9.67 -9.90
C VAL A 215 0.86 9.44 -8.65
N PRO A 216 0.27 9.43 -7.44
CA PRO A 216 0.97 9.17 -6.19
C PRO A 216 1.76 7.87 -6.18
N ILE A 217 2.97 7.92 -5.61
CA ILE A 217 3.87 6.77 -5.47
C ILE A 217 3.83 6.21 -4.05
N ILE A 218 3.61 4.90 -3.93
CA ILE A 218 3.69 4.14 -2.69
C ILE A 218 5.02 3.38 -2.65
N ALA A 219 5.94 3.76 -1.75
CA ALA A 219 7.20 3.06 -1.58
C ALA A 219 7.01 1.77 -0.77
N LYS A 220 7.37 0.61 -1.32
CA LYS A 220 7.32 -0.66 -0.58
C LYS A 220 8.62 -0.87 0.18
N LEU A 221 8.51 -0.90 1.52
CA LEU A 221 9.62 -0.99 2.45
C LEU A 221 9.90 -2.46 2.76
N GLU A 222 10.73 -3.05 1.91
CA GLU A 222 11.02 -4.49 1.85
C GLU A 222 12.50 -4.79 2.15
N ARG A 223 13.33 -3.75 2.24
CA ARG A 223 14.79 -3.85 2.29
C ARG A 223 15.33 -3.20 3.58
N PRO A 224 16.34 -3.78 4.24
CA PRO A 224 17.00 -3.16 5.38
C PRO A 224 17.55 -1.76 5.07
N GLU A 225 18.09 -1.55 3.87
CA GLU A 225 18.61 -0.26 3.40
C GLU A 225 17.54 0.84 3.41
N ALA A 226 16.28 0.48 3.12
CA ALA A 226 15.16 1.39 3.18
C ALA A 226 14.89 1.86 4.61
N LEU A 227 15.15 1.03 5.62
CA LEU A 227 14.98 1.38 7.03
C LEU A 227 16.10 2.30 7.54
N GLU A 228 17.31 2.16 7.00
CA GLU A 228 18.42 3.06 7.28
C GLU A 228 18.15 4.46 6.70
N ARG A 229 17.52 4.51 5.52
CA ARG A 229 17.19 5.71 4.76
C ARG A 229 15.71 6.12 4.87
N LEU A 230 15.01 5.66 5.90
CA LEU A 230 13.54 5.81 6.00
C LEU A 230 13.05 7.25 5.86
N ASN A 231 13.75 8.20 6.51
CA ASN A 231 13.31 9.61 6.53
C ASN A 231 13.38 10.30 5.16
N GLU A 232 14.37 9.98 4.33
CA GLU A 232 14.46 10.56 2.98
C GLU A 232 13.41 9.94 2.05
N ILE A 233 13.14 8.64 2.18
CA ILE A 233 12.12 7.93 1.38
C ILE A 233 10.74 8.52 1.70
N LEU A 234 10.44 8.73 2.98
CA LEU A 234 9.16 9.32 3.40
C LEU A 234 8.96 10.75 2.88
N LYS A 235 10.02 11.55 2.75
CA LYS A 235 9.92 12.89 2.18
C LYS A 235 9.70 12.87 0.67
N ALA A 236 10.20 11.84 -0.02
CA ALA A 236 10.11 11.72 -1.47
C ALA A 236 8.83 11.00 -1.92
N ALA A 237 8.28 10.09 -1.11
CA ALA A 237 7.11 9.27 -1.47
C ALA A 237 5.78 9.89 -1.04
N ASP A 238 4.71 9.58 -1.78
CA ASP A 238 3.35 10.04 -1.48
C ASP A 238 2.61 9.11 -0.50
N GLY A 239 3.19 7.93 -0.25
CA GLY A 239 2.76 6.95 0.73
C GLY A 239 3.80 5.82 0.85
N VAL A 240 3.66 4.98 1.87
CA VAL A 240 4.55 3.83 2.06
C VAL A 240 3.78 2.56 2.41
N MET A 241 4.39 1.41 2.13
CA MET A 241 3.84 0.09 2.46
C MET A 241 4.87 -0.72 3.25
N VAL A 242 4.48 -1.16 4.45
CA VAL A 242 5.22 -2.18 5.21
C VAL A 242 4.93 -3.54 4.58
N ALA A 243 5.80 -4.01 3.70
CA ALA A 243 5.66 -5.28 3.00
C ALA A 243 6.40 -6.40 3.75
N ARG A 244 5.70 -6.98 4.73
CA ARG A 244 6.28 -7.85 5.78
C ARG A 244 6.79 -9.19 5.27
N GLY A 245 6.22 -9.71 4.19
CA GLY A 245 6.65 -10.93 3.53
C GLY A 245 8.10 -10.81 3.06
N ASP A 246 8.35 -9.89 2.12
CA ASP A 246 9.71 -9.65 1.63
C ASP A 246 10.64 -9.10 2.73
N LEU A 247 10.16 -8.19 3.58
CA LEU A 247 10.96 -7.66 4.68
C LEU A 247 11.39 -8.76 5.68
N GLY A 248 10.54 -9.75 5.95
CA GLY A 248 10.83 -10.88 6.83
C GLY A 248 11.72 -11.95 6.21
N VAL A 249 11.97 -11.89 4.90
CA VAL A 249 13.03 -12.67 4.25
C VAL A 249 14.39 -11.98 4.40
N GLU A 250 14.40 -10.65 4.43
CA GLU A 250 15.63 -9.83 4.51
C GLU A 250 16.06 -9.53 5.96
N LEU A 251 15.14 -9.54 6.91
CA LEU A 251 15.38 -9.33 8.34
C LEU A 251 15.06 -10.57 9.18
N PRO A 252 15.68 -10.72 10.36
CA PRO A 252 15.23 -11.69 11.35
C PRO A 252 13.73 -11.48 11.71
N PRO A 253 12.95 -12.56 11.87
CA PRO A 253 11.51 -12.47 12.10
C PRO A 253 11.15 -11.71 13.39
N GLU A 254 12.01 -11.74 14.41
CA GLU A 254 11.85 -10.97 15.65
C GLU A 254 12.02 -9.46 15.48
N GLU A 255 12.68 -9.00 14.41
CA GLU A 255 12.90 -7.57 14.13
C GLU A 255 11.77 -6.95 13.28
N VAL A 256 11.05 -7.76 12.49
CA VAL A 256 9.97 -7.29 11.59
C VAL A 256 8.88 -6.51 12.33
N PRO A 257 8.36 -6.95 13.50
CA PRO A 257 7.37 -6.17 14.24
C PRO A 257 7.89 -4.81 14.70
N LEU A 258 9.17 -4.71 15.05
CA LEU A 258 9.81 -3.45 15.46
C LEU A 258 9.98 -2.51 14.26
N ALA A 259 10.39 -3.06 13.11
CA ALA A 259 10.47 -2.32 11.86
C ALA A 259 9.11 -1.77 11.43
N GLN A 260 8.04 -2.59 11.48
CA GLN A 260 6.67 -2.15 11.21
C GLN A 260 6.28 -0.94 12.08
N LYS A 261 6.45 -1.05 13.40
CA LYS A 261 6.10 0.04 14.34
C LYS A 261 6.89 1.31 14.04
N ARG A 262 8.19 1.18 13.78
CA ARG A 262 9.06 2.30 13.41
C ARG A 262 8.58 2.98 12.13
N ILE A 263 8.29 2.21 11.06
CA ILE A 263 7.80 2.75 9.80
C ILE A 263 6.49 3.50 10.00
N ILE A 264 5.51 2.89 10.66
CA ILE A 264 4.17 3.49 10.85
C ILE A 264 4.28 4.78 11.66
N ALA A 265 5.03 4.76 12.76
CA ALA A 265 5.21 5.93 13.60
C ALA A 265 5.86 7.09 12.83
N GLU A 266 6.93 6.79 12.08
CA GLU A 266 7.70 7.77 11.30
C GLU A 266 6.89 8.33 10.12
N ALA A 267 6.14 7.48 9.41
CA ALA A 267 5.22 7.90 8.36
C ALA A 267 4.12 8.82 8.91
N ASN A 268 3.50 8.47 10.04
CA ASN A 268 2.49 9.31 10.69
C ASN A 268 3.06 10.65 11.15
N ARG A 269 4.28 10.65 11.69
CA ARG A 269 4.99 11.85 12.15
C ARG A 269 5.31 12.83 11.03
N GLN A 270 5.51 12.33 9.81
CA GLN A 270 5.77 13.11 8.60
C GLN A 270 4.53 13.28 7.70
N PHE A 271 3.33 12.95 8.19
CA PHE A 271 2.07 13.06 7.44
C PHE A 271 1.99 12.18 6.17
N VAL A 272 2.76 11.10 6.08
CA VAL A 272 2.78 10.16 4.93
C VAL A 272 1.83 9.00 5.17
N PRO A 273 0.84 8.72 4.29
CA PRO A 273 -0.02 7.54 4.38
C PRO A 273 0.77 6.23 4.44
N VAL A 274 0.37 5.31 5.31
CA VAL A 274 1.06 4.02 5.51
C VAL A 274 0.10 2.83 5.43
N ILE A 275 0.50 1.83 4.64
CA ILE A 275 -0.18 0.56 4.43
C ILE A 275 0.58 -0.54 5.16
N THR A 276 -0.09 -1.38 5.93
CA THR A 276 0.49 -2.65 6.42
C THR A 276 0.03 -3.80 5.53
N ALA A 277 0.98 -4.56 5.00
CA ALA A 277 0.73 -5.54 3.96
C ALA A 277 1.32 -6.92 4.28
N THR A 278 0.77 -7.93 3.59
CA THR A 278 1.17 -9.35 3.57
C THR A 278 0.96 -10.08 4.90
N GLN A 279 0.58 -11.35 4.85
CA GLN A 279 0.42 -12.24 6.01
C GLN A 279 -0.48 -11.67 7.13
N MET A 280 -1.51 -10.89 6.77
CA MET A 280 -2.40 -10.29 7.76
C MET A 280 -3.40 -11.34 8.27
N LEU A 281 -4.03 -12.09 7.35
CA LEU A 281 -4.98 -13.15 7.64
C LEU A 281 -4.64 -14.40 6.80
N GLU A 282 -3.36 -14.72 6.65
CA GLU A 282 -2.83 -15.73 5.71
C GLU A 282 -3.56 -17.08 5.77
N SER A 283 -3.87 -17.58 6.97
CA SER A 283 -4.59 -18.85 7.15
C SER A 283 -5.97 -18.84 6.48
N MET A 284 -6.56 -17.67 6.23
CA MET A 284 -7.84 -17.52 5.55
C MET A 284 -7.79 -17.79 4.04
N VAL A 285 -6.62 -18.01 3.46
CA VAL A 285 -6.48 -18.60 2.12
C VAL A 285 -7.17 -19.97 2.09
N ASP A 286 -7.00 -20.77 3.15
CA ASP A 286 -7.50 -22.15 3.22
C ASP A 286 -8.54 -22.39 4.31
N SER A 287 -8.78 -21.42 5.21
CA SER A 287 -9.70 -21.50 6.34
C SER A 287 -10.75 -20.39 6.33
N PRO A 288 -12.02 -20.65 6.70
CA PRO A 288 -13.02 -19.59 6.80
C PRO A 288 -12.84 -18.70 8.05
N ARG A 289 -11.85 -18.98 8.91
CA ARG A 289 -11.54 -18.20 10.12
C ARG A 289 -10.03 -18.06 10.30
N PRO A 290 -9.57 -16.90 10.79
CA PRO A 290 -8.16 -16.72 11.09
C PRO A 290 -7.79 -17.37 12.42
N THR A 291 -6.49 -17.48 12.64
CA THR A 291 -5.93 -17.76 13.95
C THR A 291 -6.08 -16.57 14.90
N ARG A 292 -5.89 -16.80 16.21
CA ARG A 292 -5.85 -15.72 17.19
C ARG A 292 -4.66 -14.79 17.00
N ALA A 293 -3.54 -15.33 16.50
CA ALA A 293 -2.32 -14.56 16.23
C ALA A 293 -2.56 -13.54 15.12
N GLU A 294 -3.16 -13.97 14.01
CA GLU A 294 -3.51 -13.10 12.87
C GLU A 294 -4.54 -12.02 13.27
N ALA A 295 -5.56 -12.39 14.05
CA ALA A 295 -6.50 -11.40 14.56
C ALA A 295 -5.82 -10.36 15.46
N SER A 296 -4.85 -10.78 16.29
CA SER A 296 -4.04 -9.86 17.09
C SER A 296 -3.12 -9.00 16.24
N ASP A 297 -2.55 -9.54 15.17
CA ASP A 297 -1.65 -8.84 14.26
C ASP A 297 -2.37 -7.72 13.51
N VAL A 298 -3.55 -8.01 12.94
CA VAL A 298 -4.44 -7.01 12.33
C VAL A 298 -4.80 -5.91 13.32
N ALA A 299 -5.20 -6.28 14.54
CA ALA A 299 -5.55 -5.29 15.57
C ALA A 299 -4.34 -4.42 15.95
N ASN A 300 -3.15 -5.00 16.08
CA ASN A 300 -1.94 -4.25 16.40
C ASN A 300 -1.54 -3.29 15.28
N ALA A 301 -1.67 -3.66 14.01
CA ALA A 301 -1.41 -2.73 12.90
C ALA A 301 -2.34 -1.50 12.93
N VAL A 302 -3.61 -1.69 13.31
CA VAL A 302 -4.54 -0.57 13.52
C VAL A 302 -4.12 0.30 14.70
N LEU A 303 -3.73 -0.31 15.83
CA LEU A 303 -3.30 0.41 17.04
C LEU A 303 -1.97 1.14 16.85
N ASP A 304 -1.07 0.59 16.04
CA ASP A 304 0.18 1.22 15.62
C ASP A 304 -0.08 2.47 14.77
N GLY A 305 -1.27 2.54 14.15
CA GLY A 305 -1.74 3.72 13.43
C GLY A 305 -1.63 3.59 11.92
N SER A 306 -1.75 2.39 11.34
CA SER A 306 -1.82 2.23 9.88
C SER A 306 -3.04 2.91 9.28
N ASP A 307 -2.87 3.56 8.13
CA ASP A 307 -3.99 4.14 7.39
C ASP A 307 -4.80 3.07 6.66
N ALA A 308 -4.11 2.03 6.18
CA ALA A 308 -4.73 0.92 5.48
C ALA A 308 -4.06 -0.43 5.83
N LEU A 309 -4.84 -1.49 5.73
CA LEU A 309 -4.38 -2.87 5.87
C LEU A 309 -4.68 -3.62 4.56
N MET A 310 -3.77 -4.47 4.11
CA MET A 310 -3.84 -5.10 2.79
C MET A 310 -3.92 -6.63 2.87
N LEU A 311 -4.92 -7.19 2.18
CA LEU A 311 -5.06 -8.62 1.88
C LEU A 311 -4.36 -8.94 0.55
N SER A 312 -3.54 -9.99 0.57
CA SER A 312 -2.72 -10.46 -0.54
C SER A 312 -3.27 -11.77 -1.11
N GLY A 313 -2.73 -12.91 -0.69
CA GLY A 313 -3.18 -14.22 -1.15
C GLY A 313 -4.62 -14.52 -0.73
N GLU A 314 -5.04 -13.97 0.43
CA GLU A 314 -6.36 -14.19 1.02
C GLU A 314 -7.50 -13.84 0.07
N THR A 315 -7.35 -12.76 -0.70
CA THR A 315 -8.34 -12.35 -1.71
C THR A 315 -7.94 -12.73 -3.13
N ALA A 316 -6.66 -12.81 -3.45
CA ALA A 316 -6.23 -13.09 -4.81
C ALA A 316 -6.47 -14.55 -5.23
N VAL A 317 -6.17 -15.51 -4.35
CA VAL A 317 -6.21 -16.95 -4.66
C VAL A 317 -6.93 -17.78 -3.59
N GLY A 318 -7.31 -17.16 -2.47
CA GLY A 318 -7.94 -17.82 -1.33
C GLY A 318 -9.32 -18.39 -1.64
N LYS A 319 -9.71 -19.41 -0.86
CA LYS A 319 -11.03 -20.05 -0.91
C LYS A 319 -12.12 -19.20 -0.28
N TYR A 320 -11.76 -18.24 0.58
CA TYR A 320 -12.69 -17.44 1.38
C TYR A 320 -12.43 -15.92 1.26
N PRO A 321 -12.40 -15.36 0.03
CA PRO A 321 -11.98 -13.97 -0.18
C PRO A 321 -12.94 -12.94 0.45
N VAL A 322 -14.26 -13.20 0.41
CA VAL A 322 -15.28 -12.30 0.98
C VAL A 322 -15.24 -12.34 2.50
N GLU A 323 -15.06 -13.53 3.08
CA GLU A 323 -14.93 -13.74 4.51
C GLU A 323 -13.65 -13.10 5.06
N ALA A 324 -12.54 -13.14 4.31
CA ALA A 324 -11.29 -12.48 4.69
C ALA A 324 -11.48 -10.96 4.80
N VAL A 325 -12.11 -10.32 3.80
CA VAL A 325 -12.45 -8.89 3.85
C VAL A 325 -13.39 -8.58 5.02
N THR A 326 -14.42 -9.40 5.21
CA THR A 326 -15.41 -9.24 6.29
C THR A 326 -14.74 -9.36 7.66
N MET A 327 -13.80 -10.29 7.81
CA MET A 327 -13.06 -10.50 9.05
C MET A 327 -12.11 -9.33 9.32
N MET A 328 -11.35 -8.89 8.32
CA MET A 328 -10.49 -7.70 8.41
C MET A 328 -11.32 -6.49 8.85
N HIS A 329 -12.48 -6.25 8.23
CA HIS A 329 -13.40 -5.18 8.61
C HIS A 329 -13.81 -5.26 10.08
N ARG A 330 -14.21 -6.44 10.55
CA ARG A 330 -14.66 -6.65 11.95
C ARG A 330 -13.54 -6.41 12.95
N ILE A 331 -12.32 -6.87 12.67
CA ILE A 331 -11.17 -6.67 13.55
C ILE A 331 -10.80 -5.19 13.61
N ILE A 332 -10.75 -4.51 12.45
CA ILE A 332 -10.48 -3.06 12.40
C ILE A 332 -11.51 -2.30 13.26
N CYS A 333 -12.80 -2.55 13.05
CA CYS A 333 -13.85 -1.89 13.83
C CYS A 333 -13.74 -2.15 15.34
N ALA A 334 -13.28 -3.33 15.75
CA ALA A 334 -13.05 -3.65 17.17
C ALA A 334 -11.80 -2.94 17.72
N ALA A 335 -10.73 -2.84 16.93
CA ALA A 335 -9.47 -2.19 17.32
C ALA A 335 -9.59 -0.65 17.37
N GLU A 336 -10.50 -0.05 16.59
CA GLU A 336 -10.80 1.39 16.56
C GLU A 336 -11.56 1.90 17.80
N THR A 337 -11.19 1.42 18.98
CA THR A 337 -11.72 1.92 20.25
C THR A 337 -10.96 3.20 20.64
N PRO A 338 -11.64 4.35 20.84
CA PRO A 338 -10.96 5.64 21.10
C PRO A 338 -9.99 5.62 22.29
N SER A 339 -10.26 4.82 23.32
CA SER A 339 -9.39 4.70 24.50
C SER A 339 -8.05 4.01 24.23
N LEU A 340 -7.93 3.29 23.12
CA LEU A 340 -6.71 2.57 22.74
C LEU A 340 -5.90 3.31 21.66
N GLN A 341 -6.47 4.36 21.06
CA GLN A 341 -5.79 5.12 20.03
C GLN A 341 -4.75 6.05 20.63
N GLN A 342 -3.50 5.90 20.20
CA GLN A 342 -2.45 6.84 20.54
C GLN A 342 -2.60 8.10 19.68
N LYS A 343 -2.48 9.28 20.30
CA LYS A 343 -2.37 10.53 19.55
C LYS A 343 -0.99 10.58 18.90
N PRO A 344 -0.90 10.78 17.57
CA PRO A 344 0.40 10.87 16.91
C PRO A 344 1.19 12.07 17.41
N VAL A 345 2.51 11.92 17.44
CA VAL A 345 3.47 13.02 17.61
C VAL A 345 3.93 13.43 16.22
N TYR A 346 4.03 14.73 15.94
CA TYR A 346 4.44 15.27 14.64
C TYR A 346 5.80 15.97 14.77
N GLU A 347 6.68 15.83 13.79
CA GLU A 347 7.84 16.73 13.67
C GLU A 347 7.48 17.93 12.82
N GLY A 348 8.23 19.03 13.04
CA GLY A 348 8.37 20.17 12.11
C GLY A 348 7.12 20.53 11.32
N ARG A 349 6.41 21.59 11.72
CA ARG A 349 5.14 22.03 11.11
C ARG A 349 5.31 22.65 9.70
N GLY A 350 6.40 22.35 9.01
CA GLY A 350 6.86 23.07 7.83
C GLY A 350 7.08 24.56 8.11
N GLU A 351 7.21 25.34 7.03
CA GLU A 351 7.30 26.80 7.07
C GLU A 351 6.18 27.41 6.20
N GLY A 352 5.86 28.68 6.41
CA GLY A 352 4.88 29.42 5.59
C GLY A 352 3.49 28.77 5.57
N GLU A 353 2.93 28.59 4.38
CA GLU A 353 1.56 28.06 4.17
C GLU A 353 1.36 26.65 4.72
N GLU A 354 2.42 25.83 4.85
CA GLU A 354 2.33 24.51 5.51
C GLU A 354 1.88 24.67 6.96
N SER A 355 2.57 25.55 7.68
CA SER A 355 2.37 25.75 9.11
C SER A 355 0.97 26.26 9.42
N ILE A 356 0.40 27.08 8.53
CA ILE A 356 -0.99 27.55 8.59
C ILE A 356 -1.94 26.36 8.44
N ALA A 357 -1.74 25.53 7.43
CA ALA A 357 -2.60 24.36 7.19
C ALA A 357 -2.57 23.35 8.34
N HIS A 358 -1.39 23.13 8.95
CA HIS A 358 -1.28 22.34 10.16
C HIS A 358 -2.05 22.99 11.32
N ALA A 359 -1.84 24.28 11.58
CA ALA A 359 -2.50 24.97 12.70
C ALA A 359 -4.03 24.95 12.57
N VAL A 360 -4.56 25.19 11.36
CA VAL A 360 -6.00 25.12 11.08
C VAL A 360 -6.53 23.70 11.25
N SER A 361 -5.80 22.69 10.79
CA SER A 361 -6.20 21.29 10.96
C SER A 361 -6.20 20.86 12.43
N ASP A 362 -5.25 21.35 13.25
CA ASP A 362 -5.21 21.13 14.70
C ASP A 362 -6.44 21.76 15.36
N ALA A 363 -6.68 23.04 15.06
CA ALA A 363 -7.82 23.79 15.58
C ALA A 363 -9.15 23.13 15.18
N ALA A 364 -9.26 22.59 13.96
CA ALA A 364 -10.46 21.90 13.50
C ALA A 364 -10.75 20.63 14.30
N CYS A 365 -9.72 19.81 14.53
CA CYS A 365 -9.88 18.58 15.30
C CYS A 365 -10.23 18.87 16.76
N LEU A 366 -9.63 19.91 17.35
CA LEU A 366 -9.95 20.35 18.71
C LEU A 366 -11.38 20.90 18.80
N ALA A 367 -11.73 21.85 17.93
CA ALA A 367 -13.06 22.45 17.89
C ALA A 367 -14.14 21.38 17.70
N ALA A 368 -13.91 20.41 16.80
CA ALA A 368 -14.85 19.31 16.57
C ALA A 368 -15.07 18.45 17.80
N ALA A 369 -14.02 18.19 18.59
CA ALA A 369 -14.14 17.46 19.85
C ALA A 369 -14.92 18.27 20.90
N ASP A 370 -14.59 19.56 21.05
CA ASP A 370 -15.18 20.44 22.08
C ASP A 370 -16.68 20.70 21.86
N VAL A 371 -17.10 20.89 20.60
CA VAL A 371 -18.51 21.13 20.27
C VAL A 371 -19.31 19.84 20.05
N GLY A 372 -18.68 18.67 20.19
CA GLY A 372 -19.31 17.38 19.90
C GLY A 372 -19.78 17.28 18.44
N ALA A 373 -18.97 17.80 17.50
CA ALA A 373 -19.35 17.88 16.10
C ALA A 373 -19.68 16.51 15.52
N LYS A 374 -20.75 16.48 14.72
CA LYS A 374 -21.20 15.31 13.98
C LYS A 374 -20.15 14.82 12.99
N ALA A 375 -19.43 15.75 12.37
CA ALA A 375 -18.35 15.49 11.43
C ALA A 375 -17.41 16.70 11.28
N ILE A 376 -16.21 16.43 10.79
CA ILE A 376 -15.31 17.41 10.21
C ILE A 376 -15.48 17.34 8.69
N VAL A 377 -15.95 18.43 8.07
CA VAL A 377 -16.10 18.54 6.63
C VAL A 377 -14.87 19.23 6.06
N VAL A 378 -14.26 18.62 5.05
CA VAL A 378 -13.05 19.12 4.40
C VAL A 378 -13.33 19.39 2.94
N PHE A 379 -13.12 20.62 2.48
CA PHE A 379 -13.07 20.93 1.05
C PHE A 379 -11.63 20.84 0.56
N THR A 380 -11.39 20.06 -0.49
CA THR A 380 -10.04 19.85 -1.02
C THR A 380 -10.02 19.62 -2.53
N GLN A 381 -9.02 20.21 -3.20
CA GLN A 381 -8.79 20.02 -4.64
C GLN A 381 -7.61 19.11 -4.95
N THR A 382 -6.71 18.89 -3.99
CA THR A 382 -5.51 18.03 -4.15
C THR A 382 -5.48 16.86 -3.15
N GLY A 383 -6.26 16.96 -2.08
CA GLY A 383 -6.31 15.98 -0.98
C GLY A 383 -5.46 16.35 0.24
N SER A 384 -4.59 17.34 0.16
CA SER A 384 -3.65 17.71 1.24
C SER A 384 -4.34 18.09 2.55
N THR A 385 -5.42 18.88 2.50
CA THR A 385 -6.20 19.24 3.70
C THR A 385 -6.79 17.99 4.36
N ALA A 386 -7.34 17.07 3.57
CA ALA A 386 -7.93 15.84 4.10
C ALA A 386 -6.86 14.93 4.72
N LEU A 387 -5.66 14.89 4.14
CA LEU A 387 -4.49 14.20 4.69
C LEU A 387 -4.12 14.76 6.07
N PHE A 388 -3.99 16.08 6.20
CA PHE A 388 -3.64 16.71 7.47
C PHE A 388 -4.68 16.46 8.56
N VAL A 389 -5.97 16.53 8.24
CA VAL A 389 -7.04 16.18 9.19
C VAL A 389 -7.02 14.68 9.52
N SER A 390 -6.85 13.81 8.53
CA SER A 390 -6.78 12.35 8.69
C SER A 390 -5.64 11.90 9.62
N LYS A 391 -4.46 12.51 9.49
CA LYS A 391 -3.28 12.24 10.32
C LYS A 391 -3.42 12.69 11.77
N ARG A 392 -4.43 13.52 12.09
CA ARG A 392 -4.80 13.88 13.47
C ARG A 392 -5.68 12.86 14.17
N ARG A 393 -6.13 11.85 13.42
CA ARG A 393 -6.96 10.77 13.94
C ARG A 393 -8.15 11.29 14.78
N PRO A 394 -8.93 12.28 14.30
CA PRO A 394 -10.05 12.81 15.07
C PRO A 394 -11.11 11.74 15.32
N VAL A 395 -11.79 11.84 16.45
CA VAL A 395 -12.92 10.96 16.79
C VAL A 395 -14.09 11.23 15.83
N ALA A 396 -14.34 12.50 15.52
CA ALA A 396 -15.34 12.92 14.55
C ALA A 396 -15.03 12.34 13.15
N PRO A 397 -16.05 11.82 12.42
CA PRO A 397 -15.89 11.43 11.03
C PRO A 397 -15.37 12.56 10.15
N ILE A 398 -14.56 12.22 9.15
CA ILE A 398 -14.04 13.18 8.17
C ILE A 398 -14.81 12.98 6.86
N ILE A 399 -15.54 14.00 6.43
CA ILE A 399 -16.23 14.01 5.13
C ILE A 399 -15.45 14.94 4.21
N ALA A 400 -14.83 14.40 3.16
CA ALA A 400 -14.02 15.18 2.24
C ALA A 400 -14.77 15.40 0.93
N PHE A 401 -15.04 16.67 0.60
CA PHE A 401 -15.61 17.08 -0.67
C PHE A 401 -14.52 17.55 -1.63
N THR A 402 -14.58 17.06 -2.86
CA THR A 402 -13.68 17.45 -3.93
C THR A 402 -14.42 17.53 -5.27
N PRO A 403 -14.04 18.45 -6.19
CA PRO A 403 -14.61 18.48 -7.53
C PRO A 403 -13.96 17.48 -8.49
N ASP A 404 -12.86 16.82 -8.11
CA ASP A 404 -12.12 15.90 -8.96
C ASP A 404 -12.29 14.45 -8.48
N GLU A 405 -12.92 13.61 -9.30
CA GLU A 405 -13.12 12.18 -9.02
C GLU A 405 -11.79 11.43 -8.85
N ARG A 406 -10.70 11.86 -9.49
CA ARG A 406 -9.36 11.27 -9.28
C ARG A 406 -8.90 11.50 -7.85
N VAL A 407 -9.11 12.71 -7.33
CA VAL A 407 -8.79 13.05 -5.95
C VAL A 407 -9.72 12.29 -5.02
N GLN A 408 -11.01 12.18 -5.34
CA GLN A 408 -11.97 11.40 -4.54
C GLN A 408 -11.49 9.95 -4.35
N ARG A 409 -11.00 9.31 -5.42
CA ARG A 409 -10.43 7.96 -5.35
C ARG A 409 -9.12 7.92 -4.58
N ARG A 410 -8.23 8.91 -4.71
CA ARG A 410 -6.99 8.98 -3.90
C ARG A 410 -7.26 9.15 -2.40
N LEU A 411 -8.32 9.87 -2.04
CA LEU A 411 -8.74 10.01 -0.65
C LEU A 411 -9.18 8.68 -0.01
N SER A 412 -9.48 7.64 -0.80
CA SER A 412 -9.82 6.31 -0.29
C SER A 412 -8.70 5.64 0.50
N LEU A 413 -7.44 6.09 0.37
CA LEU A 413 -6.29 5.62 1.15
C LEU A 413 -6.22 6.28 2.54
N LEU A 414 -6.82 7.45 2.72
CA LEU A 414 -6.65 8.23 3.94
C LEU A 414 -7.56 7.72 5.05
N TRP A 415 -6.96 7.36 6.19
CA TRP A 415 -7.70 6.91 7.37
C TRP A 415 -8.85 7.84 7.73
N GLY A 416 -10.01 7.26 8.01
CA GLY A 416 -11.18 7.97 8.52
C GLY A 416 -11.88 8.91 7.55
N VAL A 417 -11.33 9.12 6.35
CA VAL A 417 -11.90 10.00 5.31
C VAL A 417 -12.98 9.29 4.53
N MET A 418 -14.15 9.91 4.40
CA MET A 418 -15.21 9.54 3.47
C MET A 418 -15.20 10.54 2.32
N PRO A 419 -14.78 10.15 1.11
CA PRO A 419 -14.66 11.09 0.02
C PRO A 419 -15.92 11.17 -0.84
N HIS A 420 -16.35 12.38 -1.15
CA HIS A 420 -17.54 12.69 -1.95
C HIS A 420 -17.18 13.68 -3.04
N CYS A 421 -17.80 13.52 -4.20
CA CYS A 421 -17.74 14.54 -5.24
C CYS A 421 -18.78 15.62 -5.00
N LEU A 422 -18.34 16.87 -5.10
CA LEU A 422 -19.17 18.07 -5.06
C LEU A 422 -18.71 19.04 -6.15
N PRO A 423 -19.62 19.65 -6.93
CA PRO A 423 -19.25 20.61 -7.96
C PRO A 423 -18.40 21.76 -7.40
N PHE A 424 -17.47 22.26 -8.22
CA PHE A 424 -16.69 23.44 -7.86
C PHE A 424 -17.54 24.71 -7.93
N THR A 425 -17.40 25.58 -6.92
CA THR A 425 -17.99 26.92 -6.91
C THR A 425 -16.96 27.92 -6.36
N ASP A 426 -17.01 29.17 -6.82
CA ASP A 426 -16.15 30.24 -6.31
C ASP A 426 -16.71 30.92 -5.04
N SER A 427 -17.93 30.56 -4.61
CA SER A 427 -18.61 31.13 -3.44
C SER A 427 -18.59 30.16 -2.28
N THR A 428 -18.01 30.59 -1.15
CA THR A 428 -17.99 29.78 0.07
C THR A 428 -19.41 29.49 0.58
N ASP A 429 -20.32 30.47 0.51
CA ASP A 429 -21.70 30.29 0.98
C ASP A 429 -22.47 29.27 0.13
N GLU A 430 -22.28 29.32 -1.19
CA GLU A 430 -22.91 28.36 -2.11
C GLU A 430 -22.35 26.94 -1.88
N LEU A 431 -21.05 26.84 -1.62
CA LEU A 431 -20.42 25.56 -1.32
C LEU A 431 -20.94 24.96 -0.01
N ILE A 432 -21.16 25.79 1.02
CA ILE A 432 -21.77 25.38 2.29
C ILE A 432 -23.22 24.92 2.07
N ARG A 433 -24.01 25.63 1.25
CA ARG A 433 -25.38 25.23 0.92
C ARG A 433 -25.43 23.86 0.24
N LEU A 434 -24.58 23.65 -0.77
CA LEU A 434 -24.47 22.35 -1.48
C LEU A 434 -24.01 21.23 -0.54
N MET A 435 -23.10 21.54 0.39
CA MET A 435 -22.66 20.61 1.43
C MET A 435 -23.82 20.21 2.34
N ASP A 436 -24.59 21.15 2.87
CA ASP A 436 -25.75 20.86 3.73
C ASP A 436 -26.75 19.95 3.01
N GLU A 437 -27.11 20.28 1.77
CA GLU A 437 -28.00 19.45 0.93
C GLU A 437 -27.47 18.03 0.75
N ARG A 438 -26.15 17.90 0.52
CA ARG A 438 -25.50 16.61 0.34
C ARG A 438 -25.46 15.78 1.62
N LEU A 439 -25.11 16.41 2.75
CA LEU A 439 -25.06 15.74 4.06
C LEU A 439 -26.44 15.26 4.50
N GLU A 440 -27.49 16.06 4.25
CA GLU A 440 -28.88 15.68 4.54
C GLU A 440 -29.37 14.55 3.63
N ALA A 441 -29.15 14.66 2.31
CA ALA A 441 -29.61 13.67 1.34
C ALA A 441 -29.01 12.27 1.56
N GLU A 442 -27.75 12.21 2.00
CA GLU A 442 -27.05 10.95 2.30
C GLU A 442 -27.23 10.47 3.74
N GLY A 443 -27.98 11.23 4.56
CA GLY A 443 -28.25 10.89 5.96
C GLY A 443 -27.01 10.94 6.87
N ILE A 444 -25.96 11.65 6.46
CA ILE A 444 -24.71 11.83 7.22
C ILE A 444 -24.94 12.76 8.40
N ALA A 445 -25.66 13.86 8.17
CA ALA A 445 -26.05 14.85 9.19
C ALA A 445 -27.51 15.28 8.96
N ARG A 446 -28.12 15.86 10.00
CA ARG A 446 -29.47 16.44 9.95
C ARG A 446 -29.40 17.92 10.31
N LYS A 447 -30.44 18.66 9.95
CA LYS A 447 -30.58 20.07 10.38
C LYS A 447 -30.42 20.20 11.89
N GLY A 448 -29.59 21.16 12.31
CA GLY A 448 -29.24 21.37 13.72
C GLY A 448 -28.01 20.60 14.20
N ASP A 449 -27.50 19.61 13.45
CA ASP A 449 -26.21 18.99 13.77
C ASP A 449 -25.08 20.00 13.57
N ILE A 450 -24.07 19.96 14.44
CA ILE A 450 -22.88 20.82 14.34
C ILE A 450 -21.83 20.10 13.50
N VAL A 451 -21.23 20.78 12.53
CA VAL A 451 -20.08 20.32 11.76
C VAL A 451 -18.94 21.34 11.83
N VAL A 452 -17.70 20.87 11.68
CA VAL A 452 -16.53 21.76 11.56
C VAL A 452 -16.01 21.70 10.13
N ILE A 453 -16.01 22.84 9.46
CA ILE A 453 -15.61 22.99 8.06
C ILE A 453 -14.14 23.43 8.01
N VAL A 454 -13.36 22.80 7.13
CA VAL A 454 -11.96 23.14 6.84
C VAL A 454 -11.78 23.33 5.33
N ALA A 455 -11.17 24.44 4.92
CA ALA A 455 -10.93 24.74 3.51
C ALA A 455 -9.66 25.60 3.31
N GLY A 456 -9.21 25.66 2.06
CA GLY A 456 -8.27 26.70 1.58
C GLY A 456 -9.04 27.77 0.81
N ILE A 457 -8.97 29.02 1.26
CA ILE A 457 -9.63 30.18 0.66
C ILE A 457 -8.57 31.15 0.13
N PRO A 458 -8.74 31.73 -1.08
CA PRO A 458 -9.86 31.53 -2.01
C PRO A 458 -9.84 30.13 -2.65
N LEU A 459 -11.04 29.55 -2.85
CA LEU A 459 -11.23 28.17 -3.33
C LEU A 459 -10.58 27.92 -4.71
N SER A 460 -10.45 28.97 -5.52
CA SER A 460 -9.84 28.92 -6.85
C SER A 460 -8.32 28.77 -6.83
N ALA A 461 -7.64 29.12 -5.74
CA ALA A 461 -6.19 29.17 -5.69
C ALA A 461 -5.51 27.79 -5.56
N ARG A 462 -6.26 26.69 -5.41
CA ARG A 462 -5.70 25.35 -5.09
C ARG A 462 -4.73 25.38 -3.90
N GLY A 463 -4.90 26.37 -3.02
CA GLY A 463 -4.02 26.66 -1.90
C GLY A 463 -4.22 25.69 -0.74
N ARG A 464 -3.31 25.77 0.23
CA ARG A 464 -3.41 24.97 1.45
C ARG A 464 -4.50 25.50 2.38
N ALA A 465 -4.90 24.68 3.35
CA ALA A 465 -5.93 25.04 4.30
C ALA A 465 -5.56 26.29 5.11
N ASN A 466 -6.47 27.25 5.19
CA ASN A 466 -6.30 28.48 5.97
C ASN A 466 -7.61 28.95 6.61
N PHE A 467 -8.69 28.18 6.47
CA PHE A 467 -10.03 28.52 6.92
C PHE A 467 -10.64 27.41 7.78
N LEU A 468 -11.31 27.83 8.86
CA LEU A 468 -12.11 26.99 9.73
C LEU A 468 -13.44 27.68 10.04
N LYS A 469 -14.55 26.95 9.97
CA LYS A 469 -15.86 27.41 10.44
C LYS A 469 -16.53 26.31 11.26
N VAL A 470 -17.11 26.66 12.41
CA VAL A 470 -18.08 25.82 13.10
C VAL A 470 -19.46 26.19 12.55
N HIS A 471 -20.18 25.21 12.00
CA HIS A 471 -21.41 25.43 11.24
C HIS A 471 -22.54 24.55 11.77
N ILE A 472 -23.76 25.08 11.80
CA ILE A 472 -24.96 24.32 12.13
C ILE A 472 -25.65 23.97 10.81
N VAL A 473 -25.82 22.68 10.54
CA VAL A 473 -26.42 22.23 9.27
C VAL A 473 -27.81 22.82 9.09
N GLY A 474 -28.06 23.43 7.93
CA GLY A 474 -29.33 24.05 7.57
C GLY A 474 -29.52 25.49 8.05
N THR A 475 -28.51 26.14 8.64
CA THR A 475 -28.54 27.58 8.98
C THR A 475 -27.74 28.40 7.97
N SER A 476 -28.14 29.66 7.80
CA SER A 476 -27.42 30.62 6.94
C SER A 476 -26.28 31.35 7.67
N GLU A 477 -26.18 31.18 8.99
CA GLU A 477 -25.14 31.75 9.86
C GLU A 477 -24.10 30.70 10.23
#